data_AF-A0A8H7J8S5-F1
#
_entry.id   AF-A0A8H7J8S5-F1
#
_cell.length_a   1.000
_cell.length_b   1.000
_cell.length_c   1.000
_cell.angle_alpha   90.00
_cell.angle_beta   90.00
_cell.angle_gamma   90.00
#
_symmetry.space_group_name_H-M   'P 1'
#
loop_
_entity.id
_entity.type
_entity.pdbx_description
1 polymer ?
#
loop_
_entity_poly.entity_id
_entity_poly.type
_entity_poly.pdbx_seq_one_letter_code
_entity_poly.pdbx_strand_id
1 'polypeptide(L)'
;MRNHAGDTSIYQEFYRWPLTRAAATNAIAIRYRLLDYIYTAFHRQTETGLPLLNPLFFHYPEDPNTFGIEYQFFYGDDILVSPVLEENSTSVSIYLPNGTFYDWWTLEQIQGTGSYINLTDVGFDSIPLHIRGGAILPLRAESANTTTELRKQDFVIWIAPNSTNQAYGTLYLDDGDSLEQDGTSEIVFTYDNGKFSMTGDFGYDTDVQVKNITLLGANGQQTLQGPVPLTGEYSVTFNGTGGNYTGGGSPPQFEGKATRSSVGALIGAAAGAAFLAL
;
A
#
# COMPACT_ATOMS: atom_id res chain seq x y z
N MET A 1 1.23 -2.52 15.76
CA MET A 1 0.82 -3.93 15.55
C MET A 1 1.61 -4.82 16.49
N ARG A 2 0.95 -5.76 17.18
CA ARG A 2 1.58 -6.64 18.18
C ARG A 2 0.86 -7.97 18.25
N ASN A 3 1.56 -9.07 17.97
CA ASN A 3 1.09 -10.40 18.34
C ASN A 3 1.34 -10.60 19.85
N HIS A 4 0.30 -10.96 20.60
CA HIS A 4 0.35 -11.15 22.05
C HIS A 4 -0.49 -12.35 22.43
N ALA A 5 -0.16 -13.03 23.53
CA ALA A 5 -0.81 -14.26 24.00
C ALA A 5 -1.12 -14.16 25.50
N GLY A 6 -2.15 -14.88 25.95
CA GLY A 6 -2.42 -15.05 27.37
C GLY A 6 -1.41 -15.96 28.05
N ASP A 7 -1.28 -15.85 29.37
CA ASP A 7 -0.27 -16.56 30.18
C ASP A 7 -0.28 -18.09 29.97
N THR A 8 -1.47 -18.68 29.88
CA THR A 8 -1.64 -20.13 29.73
C THR A 8 -1.89 -20.58 28.28
N SER A 9 -1.83 -19.66 27.31
CA SER A 9 -2.05 -19.98 25.90
C SER A 9 -0.85 -20.73 25.33
N ILE A 10 -1.09 -21.55 24.31
CA ILE A 10 0.03 -22.07 23.52
C ILE A 10 0.77 -20.91 22.85
N TYR A 11 2.08 -21.05 22.71
CA TYR A 11 2.89 -20.11 21.97
C TYR A 11 2.38 -19.95 20.54
N GLN A 12 2.29 -18.70 20.08
CA GLN A 12 1.69 -18.35 18.79
C GLN A 12 2.53 -17.37 17.98
N GLU A 13 3.85 -17.38 18.17
CA GLU A 13 4.75 -16.58 17.34
C GLU A 13 4.68 -17.03 15.88
N PHE A 14 4.78 -16.10 14.94
CA PHE A 14 4.53 -16.39 13.52
C PHE A 14 5.46 -17.45 12.93
N TYR A 15 6.70 -17.55 13.43
CA TYR A 15 7.69 -18.50 12.91
C TYR A 15 7.37 -19.97 13.23
N ARG A 16 6.39 -20.24 14.11
CA ARG A 16 6.10 -21.60 14.58
C ARG A 16 5.48 -22.49 13.52
N TRP A 17 4.67 -21.94 12.63
CA TRP A 17 3.97 -22.69 11.59
C TRP A 17 4.34 -22.17 10.20
N PRO A 18 4.70 -23.06 9.24
CA PRO A 18 5.17 -22.62 7.92
C PRO A 18 4.19 -21.69 7.19
N LEU A 19 2.89 -22.02 7.19
CA LEU A 19 1.88 -21.21 6.52
C LEU A 19 1.67 -19.86 7.21
N THR A 20 1.58 -19.84 8.54
CA THR A 20 1.51 -18.61 9.34
C THR A 20 2.74 -17.73 9.13
N ARG A 21 3.93 -18.33 9.05
CA ARG A 21 5.18 -17.62 8.78
C ARG A 21 5.14 -16.97 7.40
N ALA A 22 4.71 -17.69 6.37
CA ALA A 22 4.61 -17.15 5.01
C ALA A 22 3.62 -15.97 4.95
N ALA A 23 2.41 -16.17 5.49
CA ALA A 23 1.37 -15.14 5.57
C ALA A 23 1.86 -13.87 6.31
N ALA A 24 2.45 -14.04 7.49
CA ALA A 24 2.98 -12.94 8.28
C ALA A 24 4.16 -12.24 7.57
N THR A 25 5.03 -12.98 6.89
CA THR A 25 6.16 -12.40 6.13
C THR A 25 5.63 -11.50 5.01
N ASN A 26 4.65 -11.96 4.24
CA ASN A 26 4.04 -11.19 3.15
C ASN A 26 3.35 -9.92 3.68
N ALA A 27 2.50 -10.05 4.71
CA ALA A 27 1.78 -8.94 5.29
C ALA A 27 2.71 -7.89 5.94
N ILE A 28 3.70 -8.34 6.72
CA ILE A 28 4.71 -7.46 7.32
C ILE A 28 5.52 -6.76 6.22
N ALA A 29 5.90 -7.46 5.14
CA ALA A 29 6.64 -6.85 4.05
C ALA A 29 5.86 -5.74 3.35
N ILE A 30 4.57 -5.95 3.08
CA ILE A 30 3.68 -4.92 2.54
C ILE A 30 3.58 -3.74 3.50
N ARG A 31 3.30 -4.00 4.78
CA ARG A 31 3.18 -2.97 5.80
C ARG A 31 4.45 -2.15 5.93
N TYR A 32 5.62 -2.78 5.92
CA TYR A 32 6.91 -2.09 5.99
C TYR A 32 7.16 -1.25 4.75
N ARG A 33 6.79 -1.71 3.55
CA ARG A 33 6.83 -0.86 2.36
C ARG A 33 5.91 0.35 2.46
N LEU A 34 4.80 0.24 3.19
CA LEU A 34 3.83 1.31 3.43
C LEU A 34 4.16 2.21 4.64
N LEU A 35 5.25 1.99 5.37
CA LEU A 35 5.42 2.64 6.67
C LEU A 35 5.45 4.17 6.60
N ASP A 36 6.03 4.77 5.56
CA ASP A 36 6.03 6.24 5.41
C ASP A 36 4.68 6.79 4.94
N TYR A 37 3.91 6.02 4.16
CA TYR A 37 2.50 6.34 3.88
C TYR A 37 1.68 6.35 5.18
N ILE A 38 1.87 5.33 6.03
CA ILE A 38 1.22 5.22 7.33
C ILE A 38 1.67 6.36 8.26
N TYR A 39 2.96 6.67 8.27
CA TYR A 39 3.53 7.75 9.09
C TYR A 39 3.01 9.12 8.66
N THR A 40 2.91 9.37 7.35
CA THR A 40 2.28 10.57 6.79
C THR A 40 0.83 10.70 7.23
N ALA A 41 0.07 9.61 7.22
CA ALA A 41 -1.30 9.62 7.70
C ALA A 41 -1.40 9.85 9.23
N PHE A 42 -0.46 9.35 10.04
CA PHE A 42 -0.40 9.67 11.48
C PHE A 42 -0.05 11.14 11.74
N HIS A 43 0.87 11.71 10.96
CA HIS A 43 1.18 13.14 11.02
C HIS A 43 -0.09 13.95 10.71
N ARG A 44 -0.77 13.66 9.59
CA ARG A 44 -2.05 14.31 9.23
C ARG A 44 -3.11 14.13 10.30
N GLN A 45 -3.21 12.95 10.91
CA GLN A 45 -4.16 12.68 12.00
C GLN A 45 -3.89 13.58 13.21
N THR A 46 -2.62 13.83 13.53
CA THR A 46 -2.22 14.72 14.63
C THR A 46 -2.60 16.17 14.35
N GLU A 47 -2.45 16.63 13.11
CA GLU A 47 -2.74 18.01 12.73
C GLU A 47 -4.24 18.29 12.52
N THR A 48 -4.95 17.34 11.91
CA THR A 48 -6.32 17.57 11.41
C THR A 48 -7.39 16.75 12.14
N GLY A 49 -7.01 15.70 12.86
CA GLY A 49 -7.93 14.73 13.45
C GLY A 49 -8.48 13.69 12.46
N LEU A 50 -8.07 13.71 11.19
CA LEU A 50 -8.51 12.70 10.20
C LEU A 50 -7.93 11.33 10.56
N PRO A 51 -8.76 10.28 10.71
CA PRO A 51 -8.26 8.98 11.15
C PRO A 51 -7.45 8.28 10.05
N LEU A 52 -6.44 7.50 10.49
CA LEU A 52 -5.71 6.58 9.62
C LEU A 52 -6.59 5.44 9.11
N LEU A 53 -7.46 4.88 9.94
CA LEU A 53 -8.34 3.77 9.54
C LEU A 53 -9.76 4.30 9.35
N ASN A 54 -10.27 4.16 8.12
CA ASN A 54 -11.53 4.76 7.72
C ASN A 54 -12.54 3.68 7.30
N PRO A 55 -13.78 3.69 7.81
CA PRO A 55 -14.84 2.86 7.26
C PRO A 55 -15.19 3.32 5.83
N LEU A 56 -15.80 2.45 5.02
CA LEU A 56 -16.11 2.80 3.62
C LEU A 56 -16.99 4.05 3.50
N PHE A 57 -18.00 4.19 4.36
CA PHE A 57 -18.90 5.34 4.35
C PHE A 57 -18.20 6.68 4.60
N PHE A 58 -16.99 6.67 5.17
CA PHE A 58 -16.21 7.88 5.39
C PHE A 58 -15.79 8.53 4.06
N HIS A 59 -15.41 7.71 3.07
CA HIS A 59 -15.06 8.18 1.72
C HIS A 59 -16.24 8.17 0.75
N TYR A 60 -17.31 7.44 1.07
CA TYR A 60 -18.49 7.29 0.23
C TYR A 60 -19.79 7.56 1.02
N PRO A 61 -19.98 8.76 1.60
CA PRO A 61 -21.12 9.06 2.46
C PRO A 61 -22.46 9.06 1.73
N GLU A 62 -22.46 9.26 0.41
CA GLU A 62 -23.66 9.21 -0.44
C GLU A 62 -24.05 7.78 -0.86
N ASP A 63 -23.23 6.78 -0.55
CA ASP A 63 -23.51 5.37 -0.87
C ASP A 63 -24.02 4.63 0.38
N PRO A 64 -25.34 4.49 0.56
CA PRO A 64 -25.92 3.87 1.76
C PRO A 64 -25.56 2.40 1.92
N ASN A 65 -25.09 1.72 0.86
CA ASN A 65 -24.66 0.32 0.96
C ASN A 65 -23.39 0.18 1.80
N THR A 66 -22.62 1.25 1.97
CA THR A 66 -21.37 1.24 2.75
C THR A 66 -21.58 1.32 4.25
N PHE A 67 -22.77 1.71 4.71
CA PHE A 67 -23.02 2.05 6.13
C PHE A 67 -22.98 0.82 7.04
N GLY A 68 -23.37 -0.34 6.52
CA GLY A 68 -23.38 -1.61 7.24
C GLY A 68 -22.15 -2.48 7.00
N ILE A 69 -21.11 -1.96 6.32
CA ILE A 69 -19.91 -2.74 6.02
C ILE A 69 -18.91 -2.60 7.17
N GLU A 70 -18.72 -3.71 7.89
CA GLU A 70 -17.90 -3.75 9.12
C GLU A 70 -16.51 -4.33 8.90
N TYR A 71 -16.36 -5.19 7.89
CA TYR A 71 -15.15 -6.01 7.70
C TYR A 71 -14.21 -5.50 6.61
N GLN A 72 -14.63 -4.50 5.84
CA GLN A 72 -13.78 -3.80 4.89
C GLN A 72 -13.52 -2.39 5.40
N PHE A 73 -12.31 -1.88 5.18
CA PHE A 73 -11.91 -0.55 5.62
C PHE A 73 -10.80 0.00 4.73
N PHE A 74 -10.66 1.33 4.71
CA PHE A 74 -9.51 1.99 4.11
C PHE A 74 -8.39 2.14 5.14
N TYR A 75 -7.18 1.78 4.71
CA TYR A 75 -5.93 2.06 5.40
C TYR A 75 -5.34 3.34 4.79
N GLY A 76 -5.36 4.41 5.57
CA GLY A 76 -5.33 5.79 5.09
C GLY A 76 -6.56 6.06 4.23
N ASP A 77 -6.39 6.81 3.15
CA ASP A 77 -7.48 7.16 2.24
C ASP A 77 -7.53 6.26 0.99
N ASP A 78 -6.44 5.53 0.74
CA ASP A 78 -6.12 5.04 -0.60
C ASP A 78 -6.06 3.53 -0.71
N ILE A 79 -6.03 2.77 0.39
CA ILE A 79 -5.87 1.31 0.35
C ILE A 79 -7.09 0.64 0.98
N LEU A 80 -7.95 0.05 0.15
CA LEU A 80 -9.08 -0.75 0.61
C LEU A 80 -8.60 -2.16 1.01
N VAL A 81 -8.75 -2.49 2.28
CA VAL A 81 -8.42 -3.79 2.86
C VAL A 81 -9.68 -4.64 2.96
N SER A 82 -9.64 -5.86 2.42
CA SER A 82 -10.79 -6.79 2.42
C SER A 82 -10.37 -8.19 2.91
N PRO A 83 -10.28 -8.42 4.22
CA PRO A 83 -9.79 -9.65 4.81
C PRO A 83 -10.72 -10.85 4.58
N VAL A 84 -10.13 -12.04 4.46
CA VAL A 84 -10.86 -13.32 4.51
C VAL A 84 -11.06 -13.70 5.96
N LEU A 85 -12.31 -13.69 6.44
CA LEU A 85 -12.64 -13.93 7.84
C LEU A 85 -13.26 -15.31 8.11
N GLU A 86 -13.72 -15.98 7.06
CA GLU A 86 -14.28 -17.33 7.17
C GLU A 86 -13.17 -18.38 7.24
N GLU A 87 -13.22 -19.22 8.27
CA GLU A 87 -12.28 -20.32 8.44
C GLU A 87 -12.28 -21.24 7.20
N ASN A 88 -11.09 -21.59 6.72
CA ASN A 88 -10.88 -22.47 5.56
C ASN A 88 -11.42 -21.95 4.23
N SER A 89 -11.85 -20.69 4.17
CA SER A 89 -12.27 -20.07 2.92
C SER A 89 -11.07 -19.58 2.11
N THR A 90 -11.15 -19.73 0.79
CA THR A 90 -10.27 -19.12 -0.21
C THR A 90 -11.04 -18.13 -1.08
N SER A 91 -12.17 -17.64 -0.58
CA SER A 91 -13.01 -16.65 -1.23
C SER A 91 -13.53 -15.62 -0.24
N VAL A 92 -13.78 -14.41 -0.73
CA VAL A 92 -14.39 -13.34 0.06
C VAL A 92 -15.29 -12.50 -0.84
N SER A 93 -16.47 -12.18 -0.32
CA SER A 93 -17.36 -11.20 -0.94
C SER A 93 -16.96 -9.80 -0.48
N ILE A 94 -16.60 -8.95 -1.42
CA ILE A 94 -16.11 -7.60 -1.16
C ILE A 94 -17.00 -6.59 -1.86
N TYR A 95 -17.33 -5.49 -1.20
CA TYR A 95 -17.98 -4.35 -1.82
C TYR A 95 -16.93 -3.46 -2.46
N LEU A 96 -17.11 -3.15 -3.75
CA LEU A 96 -16.36 -2.11 -4.43
C LEU A 96 -17.30 -0.94 -4.73
N PRO A 97 -17.15 0.20 -4.04
CA PRO A 97 -17.89 1.43 -4.35
C PRO A 97 -17.76 1.83 -5.82
N ASN A 98 -18.64 2.69 -6.31
CA ASN A 98 -18.49 3.21 -7.66
C ASN A 98 -17.19 4.03 -7.79
N GLY A 99 -16.30 3.62 -8.68
CA GLY A 99 -15.00 4.27 -8.84
C GLY A 99 -13.95 3.38 -9.47
N THR A 100 -12.78 3.95 -9.70
CA THR A 100 -11.62 3.18 -10.19
C THR A 100 -10.86 2.61 -9.01
N PHE A 101 -10.47 1.35 -9.10
CA PHE A 101 -9.60 0.66 -8.15
C PHE A 101 -8.48 -0.05 -8.91
N TYR A 102 -7.43 -0.45 -8.22
CA TYR A 102 -6.35 -1.27 -8.77
C TYR A 102 -6.06 -2.41 -7.81
N ASP A 103 -6.00 -3.64 -8.30
CA ASP A 103 -5.57 -4.76 -7.45
C ASP A 103 -4.11 -4.53 -7.02
N TRP A 104 -3.81 -4.64 -5.73
CA TRP A 104 -2.46 -4.40 -5.21
C TRP A 104 -1.40 -5.36 -5.77
N TRP A 105 -1.79 -6.58 -6.10
CA TRP A 105 -0.87 -7.66 -6.47
C TRP A 105 -0.58 -7.68 -7.96
N THR A 106 -1.61 -7.53 -8.80
CA THR A 106 -1.46 -7.50 -10.26
C THR A 106 -1.26 -6.09 -10.80
N LEU A 107 -1.66 -5.08 -10.02
CA LEU A 107 -1.74 -3.67 -10.40
C LEU A 107 -2.69 -3.42 -11.58
N GLU A 108 -3.56 -4.39 -11.87
CA GLU A 108 -4.59 -4.26 -12.90
C GLU A 108 -5.72 -3.37 -12.41
N GLN A 109 -6.23 -2.55 -13.31
CA GLN A 109 -7.35 -1.67 -13.03
C GLN A 109 -8.65 -2.47 -12.91
N ILE A 110 -9.40 -2.22 -11.84
CA ILE A 110 -10.71 -2.78 -11.55
C ILE A 110 -11.72 -1.63 -11.50
N GLN A 111 -12.81 -1.77 -12.25
CA GLN A 111 -13.91 -0.80 -12.19
C GLN A 111 -14.92 -1.22 -11.11
N GLY A 112 -14.97 -0.47 -10.02
CA GLY A 112 -16.01 -0.59 -9.01
C GLY A 112 -17.33 -0.06 -9.54
N THR A 113 -18.43 -0.80 -9.27
CA THR A 113 -19.78 -0.50 -9.76
C THR A 113 -20.77 -0.19 -8.64
N GLY A 114 -20.29 -0.05 -7.40
CA GLY A 114 -21.16 0.08 -6.23
C GLY A 114 -21.87 -1.23 -5.90
N SER A 115 -21.15 -2.35 -6.00
CA SER A 115 -21.73 -3.68 -5.78
C SER A 115 -20.74 -4.63 -5.12
N TYR A 116 -21.26 -5.73 -4.60
CA TYR A 116 -20.45 -6.84 -4.12
C TYR A 116 -19.91 -7.65 -5.30
N ILE A 117 -18.62 -7.97 -5.25
CA ILE A 117 -17.98 -8.95 -6.12
C ILE A 117 -17.43 -10.09 -5.26
N ASN A 118 -17.38 -11.29 -5.82
CA ASN A 118 -16.81 -12.44 -5.13
C ASN A 118 -15.40 -12.70 -5.64
N LEU A 119 -14.40 -12.49 -4.80
CA LEU A 119 -13.03 -12.91 -5.10
C LEU A 119 -12.88 -14.38 -4.77
N THR A 120 -12.31 -15.15 -5.69
CA THR A 120 -11.97 -16.56 -5.51
C THR A 120 -10.46 -16.75 -5.58
N ASP A 121 -10.00 -17.93 -5.17
CA ASP A 121 -8.58 -18.30 -5.22
C ASP A 121 -7.67 -17.38 -4.40
N VAL A 122 -8.21 -16.76 -3.34
CA VAL A 122 -7.42 -15.99 -2.38
C VAL A 122 -6.54 -16.94 -1.59
N GLY A 123 -5.23 -16.74 -1.68
CA GLY A 123 -4.24 -17.55 -0.98
C GLY A 123 -4.34 -17.37 0.55
N PHE A 124 -3.99 -18.41 1.30
CA PHE A 124 -3.93 -18.33 2.77
C PHE A 124 -2.81 -17.42 3.29
N ASP A 125 -1.92 -16.99 2.40
CA ASP A 125 -0.77 -16.12 2.65
C ASP A 125 -0.92 -14.72 2.04
N SER A 126 -2.11 -14.38 1.54
CA SER A 126 -2.42 -13.06 0.98
C SER A 126 -3.71 -12.47 1.56
N ILE A 127 -3.80 -11.15 1.49
CA ILE A 127 -5.01 -10.40 1.79
C ILE A 127 -5.39 -9.62 0.53
N PRO A 128 -6.67 -9.65 0.12
CA PRO A 128 -7.15 -8.76 -0.92
C PRO A 128 -6.98 -7.29 -0.53
N LEU A 129 -6.20 -6.56 -1.33
CA LEU A 129 -5.90 -5.15 -1.16
C LEU A 129 -6.17 -4.45 -2.50
N HIS A 130 -6.84 -3.32 -2.46
CA HIS A 130 -7.11 -2.52 -3.65
C HIS A 130 -6.69 -1.07 -3.43
N ILE A 131 -5.96 -0.51 -4.38
CA ILE A 131 -5.58 0.90 -4.38
C ILE A 131 -6.75 1.69 -4.99
N ARG A 132 -7.22 2.71 -4.29
CA ARG A 132 -8.25 3.63 -4.77
C ARG A 132 -7.68 4.47 -5.91
N GLY A 133 -8.44 4.59 -7.00
CA GLY A 133 -8.10 5.51 -8.08
C GLY A 133 -8.14 6.95 -7.58
N GLY A 134 -7.15 7.74 -7.98
CA GLY A 134 -6.88 9.07 -7.45
C GLY A 134 -5.71 9.11 -6.47
N ALA A 135 -5.07 7.98 -6.16
CA ALA A 135 -4.00 7.90 -5.18
C ALA A 135 -2.59 7.95 -5.80
N ILE A 136 -1.65 8.57 -5.10
CA ILE A 136 -0.22 8.42 -5.31
C ILE A 136 0.40 7.88 -4.03
N LEU A 137 0.96 6.67 -4.11
CA LEU A 137 1.52 5.96 -2.96
C LEU A 137 3.06 6.05 -2.95
N PRO A 138 3.66 6.74 -1.97
CA PRO A 138 5.08 6.61 -1.70
C PRO A 138 5.34 5.33 -0.90
N LEU A 139 6.05 4.37 -1.51
CA LEU A 139 6.38 3.08 -0.91
C LEU A 139 7.88 2.97 -0.76
N ARG A 140 8.38 2.31 0.30
CA ARG A 140 9.76 1.84 0.30
C ARG A 140 9.93 0.79 -0.80
N ALA A 141 11.05 0.88 -1.50
CA ALA A 141 11.40 -0.01 -2.61
C ALA A 141 11.45 -1.47 -2.15
N GLU A 142 12.00 -1.68 -0.95
CA GLU A 142 12.14 -2.99 -0.33
C GLU A 142 11.65 -2.93 1.13
N SER A 143 11.22 -4.08 1.65
CA SER A 143 11.00 -4.25 3.08
C SER A 143 12.34 -4.42 3.83
N ALA A 144 12.30 -4.33 5.16
CA ALA A 144 13.43 -4.63 6.02
C ALA A 144 12.97 -5.30 7.32
N ASN A 145 13.92 -5.81 8.11
CA ASN A 145 13.60 -6.46 9.39
C ASN A 145 13.32 -5.46 10.53
N THR A 146 13.79 -4.21 10.41
CA THR A 146 13.60 -3.15 11.40
C THR A 146 13.32 -1.82 10.71
N THR A 147 12.70 -0.88 11.42
CA THR A 147 12.46 0.48 10.90
C THR A 147 13.77 1.23 10.64
N THR A 148 14.80 1.00 11.47
CA THR A 148 16.15 1.56 11.26
C THR A 148 16.76 1.18 9.92
N GLU A 149 16.64 -0.10 9.51
CA GLU A 149 17.15 -0.54 8.20
C GLU A 149 16.19 -0.17 7.06
N LEU A 150 14.88 -0.12 7.33
CA LEU A 150 13.88 0.29 6.36
C LEU A 150 14.09 1.74 5.92
N ARG A 151 14.42 2.64 6.84
CA ARG A 151 14.59 4.08 6.56
C ARG A 151 15.77 4.36 5.62
N LYS A 152 16.66 3.39 5.40
CA LYS A 152 17.75 3.44 4.41
C LYS A 152 17.32 2.97 3.01
N GLN A 153 16.13 2.38 2.88
CA GLN A 153 15.63 1.92 1.59
C GLN A 153 15.05 3.10 0.82
N ASP A 154 15.44 3.21 -0.44
CA ASP A 154 14.88 4.17 -1.39
C ASP A 154 13.36 3.99 -1.56
N PHE A 155 12.71 4.99 -2.16
CA PHE A 155 11.29 4.96 -2.47
C PHE A 155 11.00 4.46 -3.88
N VAL A 156 9.81 3.94 -4.07
CA VAL A 156 9.12 3.76 -5.34
C VAL A 156 7.77 4.44 -5.24
N ILE A 157 7.36 5.14 -6.29
CA ILE A 157 6.07 5.84 -6.32
C ILE A 157 5.12 5.08 -7.23
N TRP A 158 3.95 4.72 -6.73
CA TRP A 158 2.86 4.20 -7.55
C TRP A 158 1.80 5.28 -7.74
N ILE A 159 1.47 5.57 -9.00
CA ILE A 159 0.43 6.51 -9.38
C ILE A 159 -0.76 5.69 -9.87
N ALA A 160 -1.89 5.78 -9.17
CA ALA A 160 -3.14 5.11 -9.49
C ALA A 160 -4.18 6.17 -9.92
N PRO A 161 -4.28 6.54 -11.22
CA PRO A 161 -5.21 7.56 -11.66
C PRO A 161 -6.67 7.20 -11.39
N ASN A 162 -7.51 8.21 -11.16
CA ASN A 162 -8.96 8.04 -11.16
C ASN A 162 -9.54 8.11 -12.59
N SER A 163 -10.86 8.11 -12.70
CA SER A 163 -11.58 8.24 -13.97
C SER A 163 -11.38 9.58 -14.70
N THR A 164 -10.92 10.63 -14.00
CA THR A 164 -10.52 11.92 -14.59
C THR A 164 -9.03 11.99 -14.94
N ASN A 165 -8.33 10.85 -14.88
CA ASN A 165 -6.89 10.72 -15.15
C ASN A 165 -6.03 11.60 -14.23
N GLN A 166 -6.44 11.69 -12.97
CA GLN A 166 -5.79 12.47 -11.92
C GLN A 166 -5.45 11.61 -10.72
N ALA A 167 -4.39 11.97 -10.00
CA ALA A 167 -4.06 11.39 -8.71
C ALA A 167 -3.32 12.38 -7.81
N TYR A 168 -3.39 12.15 -6.51
CA TYR A 168 -2.80 12.97 -5.46
C TYR A 168 -2.24 12.08 -4.37
N GLY A 169 -1.16 12.53 -3.72
CA GLY A 169 -0.62 11.89 -2.54
C GLY A 169 0.36 12.81 -1.83
N THR A 170 0.72 12.46 -0.61
CA THR A 170 1.68 13.21 0.19
C THR A 170 2.70 12.28 0.84
N LEU A 171 3.85 12.86 1.20
CA LEU A 171 4.89 12.21 1.98
C LEU A 171 5.46 13.20 2.99
N TYR A 172 5.29 12.87 4.27
CA TYR A 172 5.93 13.58 5.37
C TYR A 172 7.21 12.85 5.80
N LEU A 173 8.32 13.58 5.92
CA LEU A 173 9.60 13.08 6.40
C LEU A 173 10.14 13.95 7.54
N ASP A 174 10.60 13.29 8.58
CA ASP A 174 11.38 13.84 9.67
C ASP A 174 12.36 12.79 10.19
N ASP A 175 13.03 13.02 11.32
CA ASP A 175 13.94 12.06 11.93
C ASP A 175 13.25 10.81 12.53
N GLY A 176 11.94 10.90 12.80
CA GLY A 176 11.09 9.85 13.34
C GLY A 176 11.13 9.65 14.86
N ASP A 177 11.94 10.44 15.58
CA ASP A 177 12.24 10.21 17.00
C ASP A 177 12.18 11.48 17.86
N SER A 178 12.56 12.64 17.33
CA SER A 178 12.64 13.88 18.13
C SER A 178 11.26 14.43 18.47
N LEU A 179 11.15 15.08 19.63
CA LEU A 179 9.93 15.80 20.03
C LEU A 179 9.71 17.07 19.21
N GLU A 180 10.81 17.79 18.96
CA GLU A 180 10.88 18.95 18.07
C GLU A 180 11.89 18.61 16.99
N GLN A 181 11.46 18.63 15.73
CA GLN A 181 12.29 18.22 14.60
C GLN A 181 13.19 19.37 14.17
N ASP A 182 14.48 19.08 13.93
CA ASP A 182 15.44 20.06 13.39
C ASP A 182 15.11 20.46 11.93
N GLY A 183 14.45 19.56 11.19
CA GLY A 183 13.97 19.78 9.84
C GLY A 183 12.93 18.75 9.43
N THR A 184 11.94 19.17 8.65
CA THR A 184 10.87 18.32 8.13
C THR A 184 10.69 18.57 6.64
N SER A 185 10.19 17.57 5.92
CA SER A 185 9.73 17.73 4.54
C SER A 185 8.27 17.33 4.45
N GLU A 186 7.45 18.17 3.81
CA GLU A 186 6.07 17.87 3.45
C GLU A 186 5.96 17.92 1.92
N ILE A 187 6.02 16.75 1.32
CA ILE A 187 6.10 16.59 -0.13
C ILE A 187 4.72 16.26 -0.67
N VAL A 188 4.29 17.02 -1.66
CA VAL A 188 3.03 16.86 -2.36
C VAL A 188 3.28 16.28 -3.74
N PHE A 189 2.60 15.17 -4.04
CA PHE A 189 2.58 14.56 -5.35
C PHE A 189 1.26 14.85 -6.04
N THR A 190 1.35 15.22 -7.31
CA THR A 190 0.19 15.37 -8.19
C THR A 190 0.45 14.63 -9.48
N TYR A 191 -0.60 14.03 -10.02
CA TYR A 191 -0.64 13.55 -11.37
C TYR A 191 -1.89 14.12 -12.03
N ASP A 192 -1.72 14.79 -13.16
CA ASP A 192 -2.83 15.35 -13.93
C ASP A 192 -2.57 15.14 -15.41
N ASN A 193 -3.41 14.32 -16.04
CA ASN A 193 -3.43 14.13 -17.49
C ASN A 193 -2.07 13.81 -18.11
N GLY A 194 -1.33 12.88 -17.49
CA GLY A 194 -0.02 12.44 -17.96
C GLY A 194 1.16 13.16 -17.33
N LYS A 195 0.96 14.26 -16.59
CA LYS A 195 2.06 14.96 -15.91
C LYS A 195 2.09 14.61 -14.42
N PHE A 196 3.19 14.03 -13.96
CA PHE A 196 3.51 13.91 -12.54
C PHE A 196 4.32 15.12 -12.07
N SER A 197 4.00 15.64 -10.89
CA SER A 197 4.76 16.70 -10.23
C SER A 197 4.93 16.42 -8.74
N MET A 198 6.09 16.78 -8.21
CA MET A 198 6.50 16.72 -6.81
C MET A 198 6.86 18.14 -6.39
N THR A 199 6.14 18.67 -5.41
CA THR A 199 6.29 20.05 -4.89
C THR A 199 6.19 20.02 -3.36
N GLY A 200 6.33 21.16 -2.70
CA GLY A 200 6.14 21.29 -1.25
C GLY A 200 7.41 21.75 -0.54
N ASP A 201 7.54 21.38 0.72
CA ASP A 201 8.66 21.77 1.57
C ASP A 201 9.67 20.62 1.69
N PHE A 202 10.95 20.96 1.54
CA PHE A 202 12.06 20.00 1.48
C PHE A 202 13.12 20.32 2.54
N GLY A 203 12.70 20.43 3.79
CA GLY A 203 13.55 20.84 4.92
C GLY A 203 14.26 19.69 5.64
N TYR A 204 13.88 18.44 5.42
CA TYR A 204 14.54 17.27 5.98
C TYR A 204 15.66 16.78 5.06
N ASP A 205 16.89 16.72 5.59
CA ASP A 205 18.05 16.19 4.88
C ASP A 205 17.99 14.66 4.83
N THR A 206 17.99 14.09 3.62
CA THR A 206 17.83 12.66 3.42
C THR A 206 18.65 12.17 2.23
N ASP A 207 19.35 11.05 2.44
CA ASP A 207 20.13 10.38 1.39
C ASP A 207 19.28 9.44 0.52
N VAL A 208 18.04 9.14 0.91
CA VAL A 208 17.15 8.27 0.12
C VAL A 208 16.47 9.04 -1.00
N GLN A 209 16.20 8.33 -2.08
CA GLN A 209 15.69 8.88 -3.34
C GLN A 209 14.55 8.02 -3.89
N VAL A 210 13.80 8.55 -4.85
CA VAL A 210 12.82 7.75 -5.59
C VAL A 210 13.54 7.00 -6.73
N LYS A 211 13.55 5.67 -6.66
CA LYS A 211 14.13 4.78 -7.67
C LYS A 211 13.29 4.71 -8.93
N ASN A 212 11.97 4.66 -8.79
CA ASN A 212 11.07 4.61 -9.93
C ASN A 212 9.70 5.22 -9.62
N ILE A 213 9.03 5.66 -10.67
CA ILE A 213 7.68 6.20 -10.64
C ILE A 213 6.87 5.39 -11.64
N THR A 214 5.92 4.62 -11.15
CA THR A 214 5.09 3.70 -11.95
C THR A 214 3.67 4.23 -12.04
N LEU A 215 3.24 4.55 -13.25
CA LEU A 215 1.85 4.86 -13.60
C LEU A 215 1.07 3.56 -13.85
N LEU A 216 -0.01 3.36 -13.10
CA LEU A 216 -0.95 2.27 -13.27
C LEU A 216 -2.03 2.64 -14.29
N GLY A 217 -2.62 1.65 -14.98
CA GLY A 217 -3.70 1.90 -15.92
C GLY A 217 -4.19 0.66 -16.68
N ALA A 218 -5.37 0.77 -17.29
CA ALA A 218 -6.00 -0.31 -18.07
C ALA A 218 -5.15 -0.84 -19.23
N ASN A 219 -4.22 -0.03 -19.76
CA ASN A 219 -3.34 -0.42 -20.87
C ASN A 219 -1.97 -0.94 -20.39
N GLY A 220 -1.86 -1.32 -19.12
CA GLY A 220 -0.63 -1.75 -18.48
C GLY A 220 0.10 -0.61 -17.77
N GLN A 221 1.22 -0.96 -17.16
CA GLN A 221 2.02 -0.06 -16.33
C GLN A 221 3.08 0.67 -17.17
N GLN A 222 3.31 1.95 -16.87
CA GLN A 222 4.43 2.71 -17.41
C GLN A 222 5.36 3.10 -16.26
N THR A 223 6.65 2.78 -16.36
CA THR A 223 7.61 3.07 -15.30
C THR A 223 8.71 4.00 -15.79
N LEU A 224 8.90 5.11 -15.07
CA LEU A 224 10.04 6.00 -15.21
C LEU A 224 11.09 5.63 -14.18
N GLN A 225 12.33 5.49 -14.63
CA GLN A 225 13.47 5.22 -13.75
C GLN A 225 14.01 6.54 -13.21
N GLY A 226 14.33 6.54 -11.92
CA GLY A 226 15.04 7.61 -11.22
C GLY A 226 16.57 7.46 -11.35
N PRO A 227 17.34 8.08 -10.44
CA PRO A 227 16.88 8.60 -9.16
C PRO A 227 16.24 9.97 -9.28
N VAL A 228 15.21 10.20 -8.47
CA VAL A 228 14.66 11.52 -8.21
C VAL A 228 14.93 11.86 -6.74
N PRO A 229 15.80 12.84 -6.44
CA PRO A 229 16.05 13.29 -5.07
C PRO A 229 14.78 13.83 -4.41
N LEU A 230 14.64 13.62 -3.10
CA LEU A 230 13.53 14.15 -2.29
C LEU A 230 13.89 15.49 -1.64
N THR A 231 14.76 16.28 -2.27
CA THR A 231 15.34 17.52 -1.73
C THR A 231 14.94 18.76 -2.54
N GLY A 232 13.94 18.65 -3.42
CA GLY A 232 13.48 19.75 -4.27
C GLY A 232 12.36 19.34 -5.22
N GLU A 233 11.80 20.32 -5.92
CA GLU A 233 10.71 20.08 -6.85
C GLU A 233 11.14 19.22 -8.05
N TYR A 234 10.21 18.40 -8.55
CA TYR A 234 10.42 17.55 -9.72
C TYR A 234 9.14 17.46 -10.54
N SER A 235 9.23 17.36 -11.87
CA SER A 235 8.07 17.01 -12.69
C SER A 235 8.48 16.26 -13.95
N VAL A 236 7.58 15.41 -14.44
CA VAL A 236 7.80 14.60 -15.63
C VAL A 236 6.47 14.27 -16.31
N THR A 237 6.48 14.14 -17.63
CA THR A 237 5.31 13.74 -18.42
C THR A 237 5.45 12.30 -18.89
N PHE A 238 4.44 11.48 -18.62
CA PHE A 238 4.23 10.15 -19.17
C PHE A 238 3.77 10.27 -20.62
N ASN A 239 4.73 10.47 -21.52
CA ASN A 239 4.49 10.41 -22.96
C ASN A 239 4.67 8.95 -23.41
N GLY A 240 3.86 8.48 -24.37
CA GLY A 240 4.12 7.21 -25.09
C GLY A 240 5.49 7.15 -25.82
N THR A 241 6.39 8.09 -25.56
CA THR A 241 7.83 8.06 -25.82
C THR A 241 8.45 9.28 -25.10
N GLY A 242 9.42 9.05 -24.21
CA GLY A 242 10.33 10.09 -23.73
C GLY A 242 10.27 10.40 -22.24
N GLY A 243 10.91 9.56 -21.43
CA GLY A 243 11.61 9.99 -20.22
C GLY A 243 13.09 9.75 -20.43
N ASN A 244 13.93 10.78 -20.34
CA ASN A 244 15.38 10.60 -20.38
C ASN A 244 15.86 10.16 -18.99
N TYR A 245 16.20 8.88 -18.85
CA TYR A 245 17.20 8.42 -17.89
C TYR A 245 18.06 7.32 -18.53
N THR A 246 19.39 7.45 -18.47
CA THR A 246 20.35 6.52 -19.05
C THR A 246 20.83 5.54 -17.99
N GLY A 247 20.45 4.27 -18.11
CA GLY A 247 20.94 3.22 -17.20
C GLY A 247 19.94 2.09 -17.07
N GLY A 248 20.29 0.93 -17.65
CA GLY A 248 19.44 -0.25 -17.67
C GLY A 248 19.36 -0.95 -16.32
N GLY A 249 18.15 -1.37 -15.98
CA GLY A 249 17.86 -2.33 -14.92
C GLY A 249 16.41 -2.77 -15.07
N SER A 250 16.19 -4.06 -15.33
CA SER A 250 14.85 -4.64 -15.40
C SER A 250 14.13 -4.48 -14.06
N PRO A 251 12.79 -4.30 -14.05
CA PRO A 251 12.01 -4.30 -12.83
C PRO A 251 12.27 -5.59 -12.03
N PRO A 252 12.38 -5.52 -10.69
CA PRO A 252 12.52 -6.71 -9.86
C PRO A 252 11.32 -7.64 -10.10
N GLN A 253 11.62 -8.86 -10.52
CA GLN A 253 10.66 -9.95 -10.54
C GLN A 253 10.33 -10.27 -9.08
N PHE A 254 9.05 -10.22 -8.72
CA PHE A 254 8.59 -10.77 -7.45
C PHE A 254 8.96 -12.26 -7.42
N GLU A 255 9.99 -12.62 -6.65
CA GLU A 255 10.20 -14.00 -6.22
C GLU A 255 9.21 -14.32 -5.10
N GLY A 256 7.95 -14.40 -5.52
CA GLY A 256 6.79 -14.78 -4.74
C GLY A 256 5.75 -15.41 -5.65
N LYS A 257 6.19 -16.19 -6.65
CA LYS A 257 5.29 -17.16 -7.29
C LYS A 257 5.02 -18.23 -6.24
N ALA A 258 3.88 -18.14 -5.57
CA ALA A 258 3.32 -19.27 -4.84
C ALA A 258 3.15 -20.42 -5.85
N THR A 259 4.14 -21.30 -5.92
CA THR A 259 4.04 -22.55 -6.66
C THR A 259 3.09 -23.45 -5.90
N ARG A 260 1.96 -23.74 -6.55
CA ARG A 260 0.94 -24.67 -6.10
C ARG A 260 1.56 -26.04 -5.84
N SER A 261 1.68 -26.44 -4.58
CA SER A 261 1.65 -27.86 -4.22
C SER A 261 1.26 -28.07 -2.76
N SER A 262 0.14 -28.79 -2.61
CA SER A 262 -0.26 -29.66 -1.49
C SER A 262 0.03 -29.20 -0.07
N VAL A 263 -0.98 -28.74 0.66
CA VAL A 263 -1.01 -28.96 2.12
C VAL A 263 -2.44 -29.21 2.59
N GLY A 264 -2.66 -30.41 3.12
CA GLY A 264 -3.77 -30.70 4.01
C GLY A 264 -3.46 -30.25 5.44
N ALA A 265 -4.52 -29.89 6.16
CA ALA A 265 -4.65 -29.77 7.61
C ALA A 265 -3.69 -28.84 8.37
N LEU A 266 -4.06 -27.55 8.46
CA LEU A 266 -4.13 -26.69 9.66
C LEU A 266 -4.37 -25.25 9.18
N ILE A 267 -5.64 -24.92 8.95
CA ILE A 267 -6.04 -23.88 7.98
C ILE A 267 -6.60 -22.62 8.70
N GLY A 268 -7.04 -22.71 9.96
CA GLY A 268 -7.61 -21.57 10.69
C GLY A 268 -6.62 -20.50 11.20
N ALA A 269 -5.33 -20.81 11.39
CA ALA A 269 -4.37 -19.87 12.01
C ALA A 269 -3.71 -18.88 11.02
N ALA A 270 -3.79 -19.14 9.71
CA ALA A 270 -3.05 -18.38 8.70
C ALA A 270 -3.73 -17.07 8.28
N ALA A 271 -5.05 -17.12 8.01
CA ALA A 271 -5.83 -15.94 7.62
C ALA A 271 -5.84 -14.86 8.72
N GLY A 272 -5.95 -15.27 9.99
CA GLY A 272 -5.86 -14.36 11.13
C GLY A 272 -4.49 -13.69 11.26
N ALA A 273 -3.40 -14.42 10.97
CA ALA A 273 -2.05 -13.88 11.07
C ALA A 273 -1.76 -12.81 10.01
N ALA A 274 -2.28 -12.95 8.80
CA ALA A 274 -2.16 -11.92 7.77
C ALA A 274 -2.91 -10.64 8.20
N PHE A 275 -4.13 -10.77 8.72
CA PHE A 275 -4.94 -9.63 9.16
C PHE A 275 -4.32 -8.91 10.37
N LEU A 276 -3.81 -9.67 11.33
CA LEU A 276 -3.06 -9.15 12.48
C LEU A 276 -1.73 -8.51 12.08
N ALA A 277 -1.22 -8.74 10.87
CA ALA A 277 0.08 -8.32 10.38
C ALA A 277 0.06 -7.17 9.36
N LEU A 278 -1.11 -6.74 8.89
CA LEU A 278 -1.29 -5.45 8.22
C LEU A 278 -1.49 -4.35 9.29
#